data_AF-A0A8H9GP47-F1
#
_entry.id   AF-A0A8H9GP47-F1
#
_cell.length_a   1.000
_cell.length_b   1.000
_cell.length_c   1.000
_cell.angle_alpha   90.00
_cell.angle_beta   90.00
_cell.angle_gamma   90.00
#
_symmetry.space_group_name_H-M   'P 1'
#
loop_
_entity.id
_entity.type
_entity.pdbx_description
1 polymer ?
#
loop_
_entity_poly.entity_id
_entity_poly.type
_entity_poly.pdbx_seq_one_letter_code
_entity_poly.pdbx_strand_id
1 'polypeptide(L)'
;MPHTEAGRLRRARASWVACTQEHSCLVVPGRQRHSGGMSAPSPAPARLAVVGGRVHRAPGRVERTDLYTDGPVIVDAPAPADLTIDAGGASVVPLLVESVLAGTTPPDPDAFDLVPGNPATFAVLDGPVSADRITRMLVADPAGLRAVVVDGTVVVRDGAALRPRGTTASGAALAADDPRLGAWHDARRDMTQHLTPDGRYSETRGGVRDAYTGSFWLDGDRITYLDDTGFWAFGQYHAGVLHHAGFVLRLP
;
A
#
# COMPACT_ATOMS: atom_id res chain seq x y z
N MET A 1 -3.51 -53.81 -3.83
CA MET A 1 -4.77 -53.23 -4.35
C MET A 1 -5.49 -52.55 -3.19
N PRO A 2 -5.27 -51.25 -2.95
CA PRO A 2 -6.13 -50.47 -2.06
C PRO A 2 -7.24 -49.77 -2.87
N HIS A 3 -8.41 -49.68 -2.24
CA HIS A 3 -9.59 -48.99 -2.73
C HIS A 3 -9.42 -47.47 -2.68
N THR A 4 -9.90 -46.82 -3.74
CA THR A 4 -9.99 -45.38 -3.97
C THR A 4 -11.17 -44.79 -3.20
N GLU A 5 -10.97 -43.73 -2.41
CA GLU A 5 -12.05 -42.83 -2.01
C GLU A 5 -11.59 -41.37 -2.03
N ALA A 6 -12.22 -40.60 -2.92
CA ALA A 6 -11.95 -39.20 -3.16
C ALA A 6 -12.76 -38.33 -2.19
N GLY A 7 -12.08 -37.74 -1.20
CA GLY A 7 -12.63 -36.74 -0.28
C GLY A 7 -12.71 -35.36 -0.93
N ARG A 8 -13.93 -34.99 -1.32
CA ARG A 8 -14.32 -33.70 -1.92
C ARG A 8 -14.27 -32.57 -0.86
N LEU A 9 -13.28 -31.68 -0.93
CA LEU A 9 -13.23 -30.48 -0.08
C LEU A 9 -14.28 -29.45 -0.53
N ARG A 10 -15.15 -29.08 0.43
CA ARG A 10 -16.25 -28.12 0.27
C ARG A 10 -15.70 -26.70 0.17
N ARG A 11 -16.13 -25.97 -0.86
CA ARG A 11 -15.92 -24.53 -1.02
C ARG A 11 -16.77 -23.78 0.01
N ALA A 12 -16.15 -22.90 0.80
CA ALA A 12 -16.86 -21.89 1.56
C ALA A 12 -17.40 -20.84 0.58
N ARG A 13 -18.73 -20.71 0.51
CA ARG A 13 -19.42 -19.67 -0.24
C ARG A 13 -19.57 -18.45 0.69
N ALA A 14 -19.00 -17.32 0.31
CA ALA A 14 -19.41 -16.03 0.87
C ALA A 14 -20.76 -15.67 0.22
N SER A 15 -21.83 -15.67 1.02
CA SER A 15 -23.15 -15.20 0.59
C SER A 15 -23.17 -13.68 0.66
N TRP A 16 -23.46 -13.02 -0.47
CA TRP A 16 -23.77 -11.59 -0.51
C TRP A 16 -25.20 -11.40 -1.02
N VAL A 17 -25.98 -10.66 -0.24
CA VAL A 17 -27.36 -10.28 -0.54
C VAL A 17 -27.34 -9.21 -1.63
N ALA A 18 -28.03 -9.48 -2.73
CA ALA A 18 -28.33 -8.49 -3.76
C ALA A 18 -29.40 -7.53 -3.23
N CYS A 19 -29.13 -6.23 -3.24
CA CYS A 19 -30.15 -5.20 -3.07
C CYS A 19 -30.24 -4.42 -4.39
N THR A 20 -31.30 -4.68 -5.14
CA THR A 20 -31.74 -3.89 -6.29
C THR A 20 -32.64 -2.75 -5.81
N GLN A 21 -32.46 -1.56 -6.39
CA GLN A 21 -33.51 -0.72 -7.00
C GLN A 21 -33.40 0.79 -6.72
N GLU A 22 -33.16 1.53 -7.81
CA GLU A 22 -33.67 2.84 -8.24
C GLU A 22 -34.23 3.81 -7.20
N HIS A 23 -33.63 5.00 -7.07
CA HIS A 23 -34.36 6.26 -6.86
C HIS A 23 -33.62 7.46 -7.47
N SER A 24 -34.36 8.20 -8.30
CA SER A 24 -34.00 9.48 -8.91
C SER A 24 -33.78 10.58 -7.86
N CYS A 25 -32.70 11.36 -7.98
CA CYS A 25 -32.50 12.57 -7.19
C CYS A 25 -32.31 13.79 -8.08
N LEU A 26 -33.27 14.71 -7.97
CA LEU A 26 -33.24 16.07 -8.49
C LEU A 26 -32.12 16.89 -7.83
N VAL A 27 -31.34 17.60 -8.66
CA VAL A 27 -30.26 18.50 -8.25
C VAL A 27 -30.84 19.85 -7.84
N VAL A 28 -30.47 20.33 -6.64
CA VAL A 28 -30.70 21.72 -6.20
C VAL A 28 -29.33 22.43 -6.14
N PRO A 29 -29.13 23.61 -6.79
CA PRO A 29 -27.82 24.24 -6.83
C PRO A 29 -27.56 25.05 -5.56
N GLY A 30 -26.68 24.54 -4.69
CA GLY A 30 -26.14 25.26 -3.54
C GLY A 30 -24.91 26.11 -3.93
N ARG A 31 -24.97 27.41 -3.66
CA ARG A 31 -23.90 28.42 -3.80
C ARG A 31 -22.52 27.91 -3.37
N GLN A 32 -21.57 27.87 -4.31
CA GLN A 32 -20.14 27.74 -4.01
C GLN A 32 -19.64 29.02 -3.33
N ARG A 33 -19.18 28.90 -2.08
CA ARG A 33 -18.28 29.88 -1.47
C ARG A 33 -16.86 29.48 -1.84
N HIS A 34 -16.18 30.32 -2.61
CA HIS A 34 -14.75 30.21 -2.86
C HIS A 34 -14.00 30.55 -1.57
N SER A 35 -13.52 29.53 -0.84
CA SER A 35 -12.43 29.68 0.11
C SER A 35 -11.12 29.52 -0.66
N GLY A 36 -10.26 30.55 -0.63
CA GLY A 36 -8.91 30.47 -1.17
C GLY A 36 -8.14 29.36 -0.47
N GLY A 37 -7.82 28.30 -1.21
CA GLY A 37 -7.02 27.19 -0.73
C GLY A 37 -5.57 27.61 -0.59
N MET A 38 -5.11 27.84 0.64
CA MET A 38 -3.70 27.58 0.96
C MET A 38 -3.46 26.10 0.65
N SER A 39 -2.67 25.81 -0.40
CA SER A 39 -2.18 24.45 -0.62
C SER A 39 -1.47 24.02 0.66
N ALA A 40 -1.92 22.91 1.25
CA ALA A 40 -1.17 22.27 2.31
C ALA A 40 0.26 22.02 1.80
N PRO A 41 1.30 22.22 2.63
CA PRO A 41 2.66 21.90 2.23
C PRO A 41 2.71 20.43 1.81
N SER A 42 3.40 20.15 0.70
CA SER A 42 3.58 18.77 0.23
C SER A 42 4.29 17.96 1.33
N PRO A 43 3.85 16.73 1.60
CA PRO A 43 4.48 15.91 2.61
C PRO A 43 5.93 15.66 2.20
N ALA A 44 6.85 15.82 3.15
CA ALA A 44 8.28 15.67 2.97
C ALA A 44 8.81 14.62 3.95
N PRO A 45 9.98 13.99 3.67
CA PRO A 45 10.63 13.13 4.64
C PRO A 45 10.88 13.91 5.94
N ALA A 46 10.42 13.36 7.05
CA ALA A 46 10.48 14.01 8.36
C ALA A 46 11.21 13.13 9.36
N ARG A 47 11.72 13.72 10.44
CA ARG A 47 12.18 12.94 11.59
C ARG A 47 10.97 12.45 12.37
N LEU A 48 10.66 11.16 12.23
CA LEU A 48 9.52 10.54 12.88
C LEU A 48 9.93 9.81 14.16
N ALA A 49 9.07 9.86 15.18
CA ALA A 49 9.07 8.93 16.30
C ALA A 49 7.76 8.13 16.30
N VAL A 50 7.84 6.81 16.14
CA VAL A 50 6.69 5.90 16.26
C VAL A 50 6.79 5.21 17.61
N VAL A 51 5.86 5.53 18.51
CA VAL A 51 6.03 5.26 19.95
C VAL A 51 5.02 4.25 20.49
N GLY A 52 5.45 3.36 21.39
CA GLY A 52 4.57 2.47 22.14
C GLY A 52 4.01 1.26 21.36
N GLY A 53 4.55 0.97 20.19
CA GLY A 53 4.08 -0.10 19.29
C GLY A 53 4.81 -1.43 19.41
N ARG A 54 4.34 -2.41 18.64
CA ARG A 54 5.09 -3.63 18.31
C ARG A 54 5.78 -3.45 16.97
N VAL A 55 7.09 -3.28 16.96
CA VAL A 55 7.87 -3.11 15.74
C VAL A 55 8.27 -4.47 15.21
N HIS A 56 7.84 -4.78 13.99
CA HIS A 56 8.31 -5.94 13.23
C HIS A 56 9.62 -5.55 12.55
N ARG A 57 10.76 -5.76 13.23
CA ARG A 57 12.11 -5.55 12.67
C ARG A 57 12.32 -6.34 11.39
N ALA A 58 11.75 -7.53 11.35
CA ALA A 58 11.49 -8.35 10.17
C ALA A 58 10.08 -8.92 10.32
N PRO A 59 9.44 -9.49 9.27
CA PRO A 59 8.06 -10.01 9.36
C PRO A 59 7.79 -10.89 10.60
N GLY A 60 8.72 -11.78 10.94
CA GLY A 60 8.62 -12.68 12.11
C GLY A 60 9.36 -12.23 13.37
N ARG A 61 10.10 -11.12 13.34
CA ARG A 61 10.91 -10.63 14.48
C ARG A 61 10.23 -9.40 15.07
N VAL A 62 9.52 -9.58 16.18
CA VAL A 62 8.68 -8.55 16.80
C VAL A 62 9.25 -8.10 18.13
N GLU A 63 9.34 -6.79 18.33
CA GLU A 63 9.84 -6.16 19.54
C GLU A 63 8.85 -5.10 20.03
N ARG A 64 8.75 -4.93 21.36
CA ARG A 64 8.06 -3.78 21.96
C ARG A 64 9.07 -2.68 22.16
N THR A 65 9.13 -1.77 21.21
CA THR A 65 10.11 -0.69 21.15
C THR A 65 9.55 0.44 20.29
N ASP A 66 10.23 1.57 20.32
CA ASP A 66 9.93 2.70 19.46
C ASP A 66 10.74 2.58 18.16
N LEU A 67 10.27 3.22 17.10
CA LEU A 67 10.98 3.32 15.83
C LEU A 67 11.25 4.80 15.51
N TYR A 68 12.49 5.12 15.21
CA TYR A 68 12.93 6.48 14.89
C TYR A 68 13.44 6.55 13.46
N THR A 69 13.25 7.71 12.84
CA THR A 69 13.71 7.99 11.47
C THR A 69 14.40 9.35 11.42
N ASP A 70 15.37 9.48 10.51
CA ASP A 70 15.97 10.76 10.14
C ASP A 70 15.76 10.98 8.64
N GLY A 71 14.68 11.69 8.30
CA GLY A 71 14.21 11.76 6.92
C GLY A 71 13.93 10.35 6.37
N PRO A 72 14.55 9.93 5.25
CA PRO A 72 14.19 8.69 4.57
C PRO A 72 14.73 7.42 5.21
N VAL A 73 15.56 7.51 6.26
CA VAL A 73 16.24 6.35 6.85
C VAL A 73 15.82 6.10 8.29
N ILE A 74 15.83 4.84 8.69
CA ILE A 74 15.64 4.42 10.09
C ILE A 74 16.95 4.65 10.86
N VAL A 75 16.85 5.07 12.11
CA VAL A 75 18.00 5.34 13.00
C VAL A 75 17.82 4.70 14.38
N ASP A 76 18.93 4.43 15.08
CA ASP A 76 18.92 3.83 16.42
C ASP A 76 18.49 4.79 17.53
N ALA A 77 18.84 6.07 17.38
CA ALA A 77 18.71 7.05 18.45
C ALA A 77 17.52 7.98 18.22
N PRO A 78 16.76 8.30 19.28
CA PRO A 78 15.76 9.35 19.21
C PRO A 78 16.45 10.70 18.95
N ALA A 79 16.30 11.23 17.74
CA ALA A 79 16.44 12.66 17.49
C ALA A 79 15.12 13.36 17.90
N PRO A 80 15.14 14.68 18.20
CA PRO A 80 13.91 15.45 18.30
C PRO A 80 13.05 15.23 17.06
N ALA A 81 11.90 14.57 17.24
CA ALA A 81 11.02 14.24 16.14
C ALA A 81 10.25 15.48 15.68
N ASP A 82 10.15 15.65 14.37
CA ASP A 82 9.27 16.63 13.76
C ASP A 82 7.80 16.18 13.86
N LEU A 83 7.57 14.86 13.87
CA LEU A 83 6.25 14.25 14.01
C LEU A 83 6.30 12.97 14.85
N THR A 84 5.34 12.84 15.76
CA THR A 84 5.13 11.62 16.54
C THR A 84 3.90 10.85 16.04
N ILE A 85 4.04 9.53 15.91
CA ILE A 85 2.96 8.60 15.60
C ILE A 85 2.76 7.71 16.83
N ASP A 86 1.60 7.83 17.48
CA ASP A 86 1.23 6.92 18.56
C ASP A 86 0.89 5.54 17.98
N ALA A 87 1.70 4.54 18.33
CA ALA A 87 1.52 3.14 17.98
C ALA A 87 1.09 2.28 19.18
N GLY A 88 0.61 2.90 20.27
CA GLY A 88 0.04 2.21 21.42
C GLY A 88 -0.99 1.16 21.02
N GLY A 89 -0.70 -0.10 21.31
CA GLY A 89 -1.56 -1.23 20.94
C GLY A 89 -1.55 -1.63 19.46
N ALA A 90 -0.80 -0.92 18.61
CA ALA A 90 -0.63 -1.17 17.18
C ALA A 90 0.63 -2.01 16.86
N SER A 91 0.74 -2.43 15.61
CA SER A 91 1.94 -3.05 15.04
C SER A 91 2.51 -2.15 13.95
N VAL A 92 3.83 -1.94 13.98
CA VAL A 92 4.60 -1.26 12.95
C VAL A 92 5.22 -2.34 12.07
N VAL A 93 4.83 -2.39 10.80
CA VAL A 93 5.18 -3.50 9.90
C VAL A 93 5.85 -2.98 8.63
N PRO A 94 6.85 -3.71 8.10
CA PRO A 94 7.49 -3.33 6.84
C PRO A 94 6.51 -3.45 5.68
N LEU A 95 6.60 -2.52 4.71
CA LEU A 95 5.89 -2.66 3.42
C LEU A 95 6.68 -3.61 2.50
N LEU A 96 6.79 -4.87 2.92
CA LEU A 96 7.46 -5.92 2.18
C LEU A 96 6.69 -6.25 0.90
N VAL A 97 7.42 -6.34 -0.22
CA VAL A 97 6.92 -6.85 -1.49
C VAL A 97 7.76 -8.06 -1.88
N GLU A 98 7.36 -9.23 -1.38
CA GLU A 98 8.19 -10.44 -1.41
C GLU A 98 8.58 -10.90 -2.82
N SER A 99 7.74 -10.67 -3.83
CA SER A 99 8.07 -11.07 -5.22
C SER A 99 9.29 -10.35 -5.81
N VAL A 100 9.69 -9.20 -5.24
CA VAL A 100 10.92 -8.48 -5.64
C VAL A 100 12.17 -9.31 -5.31
N LEU A 101 12.15 -10.04 -4.19
CA LEU A 101 13.29 -10.86 -3.72
C LEU A 101 13.55 -12.08 -4.60
N ALA A 102 12.55 -12.51 -5.38
CA ALA A 102 12.68 -13.59 -6.38
C ALA A 102 13.05 -13.06 -7.78
N GLY A 103 13.33 -11.77 -7.92
CA GLY A 103 13.69 -11.13 -9.18
C GLY A 103 15.07 -11.52 -9.72
N THR A 104 15.39 -11.08 -10.93
CA THR A 104 16.70 -11.35 -11.57
C THR A 104 17.86 -10.58 -10.97
N THR A 105 17.56 -9.43 -10.37
CA THR A 105 18.52 -8.57 -9.67
C THR A 105 17.89 -8.19 -8.34
N PRO A 106 17.72 -9.11 -7.39
CA PRO A 106 17.01 -8.82 -6.15
C PRO A 106 17.78 -7.77 -5.33
N PRO A 107 17.08 -6.92 -4.55
CA PRO A 107 17.73 -6.13 -3.52
C PRO A 107 18.27 -7.04 -2.42
N ASP A 108 19.00 -6.47 -1.46
CA ASP A 108 19.44 -7.21 -0.29
C ASP A 108 18.23 -7.85 0.44
N PRO A 109 18.36 -9.10 0.96
CA PRO A 109 17.24 -9.82 1.56
C PRO A 109 16.57 -9.09 2.74
N ASP A 110 17.33 -8.24 3.42
CA ASP A 110 16.92 -7.44 4.56
C ASP A 110 16.60 -5.99 4.20
N ALA A 111 16.55 -5.61 2.91
CA ALA A 111 16.29 -4.22 2.48
C ALA A 111 14.92 -3.66 2.93
N PHE A 112 14.01 -4.51 3.38
CA PHE A 112 12.69 -4.13 3.93
C PHE A 112 12.65 -4.19 5.45
N ASP A 113 13.67 -4.72 6.12
CA ASP A 113 13.71 -4.82 7.58
C ASP A 113 13.66 -3.40 8.19
N LEU A 114 12.96 -3.27 9.32
CA LEU A 114 12.85 -2.01 10.05
C LEU A 114 14.03 -1.82 10.99
N VAL A 115 15.23 -1.76 10.42
CA VAL A 115 16.51 -1.64 11.14
C VAL A 115 17.26 -0.37 10.72
N PRO A 116 18.15 0.17 11.56
CA PRO A 116 18.92 1.37 11.24
C PRO A 116 19.66 1.27 9.90
N GLY A 117 19.67 2.37 9.15
CA GLY A 117 20.27 2.45 7.82
C GLY A 117 19.33 2.04 6.68
N ASN A 118 18.28 1.26 6.97
CA ASN A 118 17.29 0.90 5.95
C ASN A 118 16.29 2.04 5.68
N PRO A 119 15.62 2.01 4.50
CA PRO A 119 14.57 2.95 4.19
C PRO A 119 13.43 2.93 5.22
N ALA A 120 12.97 4.12 5.60
CA ALA A 120 11.84 4.32 6.49
C ALA A 120 10.51 4.09 5.77
N THR A 121 10.24 2.84 5.41
CA THR A 121 9.04 2.43 4.66
C THR A 121 8.25 1.34 5.40
N PHE A 122 7.14 1.73 6.03
CA PHE A 122 6.35 0.87 6.92
C PHE A 122 4.88 1.33 7.03
N ALA A 123 4.02 0.45 7.55
CA ALA A 123 2.66 0.79 7.97
C ALA A 123 2.49 0.65 9.49
N VAL A 124 1.60 1.46 10.06
CA VAL A 124 1.17 1.37 11.46
C VAL A 124 -0.29 0.93 11.49
N LEU A 125 -0.52 -0.29 11.99
CA LEU A 125 -1.81 -0.98 11.94
C LEU A 125 -2.31 -1.29 13.34
N ASP A 126 -3.59 -1.07 13.60
CA ASP A 126 -4.22 -1.45 14.85
C ASP A 126 -4.14 -2.96 15.12
N GLY A 127 -3.90 -3.31 16.38
CA GLY A 127 -3.85 -4.69 16.83
C GLY A 127 -2.62 -5.46 16.34
N PRO A 128 -2.52 -6.74 16.72
CA PRO A 128 -1.40 -7.60 16.33
C PRO A 128 -1.47 -7.95 14.84
N VAL A 129 -0.32 -8.00 14.17
CA VAL A 129 -0.17 -8.44 12.78
C VAL A 129 0.66 -9.72 12.74
N SER A 130 0.24 -10.73 11.96
CA SER A 130 1.01 -11.96 11.78
C SER A 130 2.09 -11.77 10.71
N ALA A 131 3.19 -12.52 10.82
CA ALA A 131 4.23 -12.53 9.79
C ALA A 131 3.69 -12.92 8.41
N ASP A 132 2.76 -13.88 8.36
CA ASP A 132 2.12 -14.35 7.12
C ASP A 132 1.34 -13.24 6.40
N ARG A 133 0.71 -12.33 7.15
CA ARG A 133 0.03 -11.16 6.57
C ARG A 133 1.02 -10.17 5.96
N ILE A 134 2.24 -10.10 6.49
CA ILE A 134 3.30 -9.22 5.99
C ILE A 134 3.95 -9.82 4.73
N THR A 135 4.20 -11.13 4.69
CA THR A 135 4.92 -11.78 3.58
C THR A 135 4.04 -12.04 2.37
N ARG A 136 2.80 -12.54 2.54
CA ARG A 136 1.94 -12.91 1.40
C ARG A 136 1.40 -11.71 0.64
N MET A 137 0.70 -10.83 1.35
CA MET A 137 0.10 -9.61 0.82
C MET A 137 -0.44 -8.78 1.99
N LEU A 138 0.22 -7.67 2.29
CA LEU A 138 -0.30 -6.74 3.26
C LEU A 138 -1.45 -5.94 2.63
N VAL A 139 -2.67 -6.25 3.08
CA VAL A 139 -3.86 -5.44 2.83
C VAL A 139 -4.29 -4.79 4.14
N ALA A 140 -4.63 -3.50 4.10
CA ALA A 140 -5.03 -2.74 5.27
C ALA A 140 -6.43 -2.13 5.11
N ASP A 141 -7.28 -2.34 6.11
CA ASP A 141 -8.56 -1.65 6.24
C ASP A 141 -8.31 -0.20 6.69
N PRO A 142 -8.94 0.81 6.07
CA PRO A 142 -8.78 2.21 6.45
C PRO A 142 -9.04 2.49 7.94
N ALA A 143 -10.02 1.81 8.56
CA ALA A 143 -10.38 2.05 9.95
C ALA A 143 -9.30 1.58 10.94
N GLY A 144 -8.45 0.63 10.54
CA GLY A 144 -7.34 0.13 11.35
C GLY A 144 -5.97 0.63 10.90
N LEU A 145 -5.90 1.55 9.94
CA LEU A 145 -4.65 2.05 9.37
C LEU A 145 -4.32 3.44 9.92
N ARG A 146 -3.42 3.51 10.91
CA ARG A 146 -3.01 4.78 11.52
C ARG A 146 -2.10 5.59 10.60
N ALA A 147 -1.14 4.92 9.97
CA ALA A 147 -0.21 5.58 9.08
C ALA A 147 0.39 4.62 8.04
N VAL A 148 0.73 5.17 6.88
CA VAL A 148 1.69 4.57 5.93
C VAL A 148 2.81 5.58 5.76
N VAL A 149 4.04 5.12 5.92
CA VAL A 149 5.26 5.88 5.72
C VAL A 149 6.03 5.26 4.56
N VAL A 150 6.45 6.10 3.61
CA VAL A 150 7.31 5.71 2.50
C VAL A 150 8.50 6.66 2.46
N ASP A 151 9.70 6.11 2.58
CA ASP A 151 10.97 6.84 2.64
C ASP A 151 10.88 8.07 3.56
N GLY A 152 10.37 7.84 4.79
CA GLY A 152 10.25 8.86 5.83
C GLY A 152 9.09 9.84 5.65
N THR A 153 8.36 9.75 4.54
CA THR A 153 7.21 10.61 4.25
C THR A 153 5.94 9.91 4.68
N VAL A 154 5.13 10.56 5.53
CA VAL A 154 3.78 10.05 5.85
C VAL A 154 2.89 10.28 4.62
N VAL A 155 2.39 9.20 4.03
CA VAL A 155 1.56 9.25 2.81
C VAL A 155 0.09 8.94 3.07
N VAL A 156 -0.20 8.18 4.14
CA VAL A 156 -1.54 7.91 4.64
C VAL A 156 -1.58 8.22 6.13
N ARG A 157 -2.66 8.84 6.60
CA ARG A 157 -2.94 9.09 8.02
C ARG A 157 -4.41 8.79 8.32
N ASP A 158 -4.66 8.04 9.39
CA ASP A 158 -6.00 7.69 9.86
C ASP A 158 -6.91 7.19 8.71
N GLY A 159 -6.35 6.27 7.91
CA GLY A 159 -7.00 5.66 6.75
C GLY A 159 -7.11 6.51 5.49
N ALA A 160 -6.69 7.79 5.52
CA ALA A 160 -6.83 8.74 4.41
C ALA A 160 -5.49 9.11 3.76
N ALA A 161 -5.48 9.21 2.42
CA ALA A 161 -4.33 9.73 1.68
C ALA A 161 -4.06 11.20 2.04
N LEU A 162 -2.79 11.57 2.20
CA LEU A 162 -2.40 12.96 2.45
C LEU A 162 -2.18 13.79 1.18
N ARG A 163 -2.22 13.13 0.01
CA ARG A 163 -2.07 13.77 -1.31
C ARG A 163 -3.22 13.40 -2.23
N PRO A 164 -3.54 14.23 -3.24
CA PRO A 164 -4.43 13.81 -4.33
C PRO A 164 -3.89 12.55 -5.02
N ARG A 165 -4.78 11.67 -5.48
CA ARG A 165 -4.39 10.50 -6.28
C ARG A 165 -3.63 10.91 -7.54
N GLY A 166 -2.83 10.01 -8.08
CA GLY A 166 -2.07 10.28 -9.31
C GLY A 166 -1.03 11.38 -9.10
N THR A 167 -0.45 11.43 -7.90
CA THR A 167 0.66 12.34 -7.61
C THR A 167 1.89 11.58 -7.15
N THR A 168 3.05 12.18 -7.39
CA THR A 168 4.36 11.75 -6.90
C THR A 168 4.59 12.20 -5.45
N ALA A 169 5.68 11.75 -4.82
CA ALA A 169 6.10 12.17 -3.48
C ALA A 169 6.12 13.70 -3.30
N SER A 170 6.49 14.47 -4.33
CA SER A 170 6.48 15.94 -4.30
C SER A 170 5.09 16.58 -4.35
N GLY A 171 4.03 15.78 -4.48
CA GLY A 171 2.67 16.25 -4.71
C GLY A 171 2.38 16.63 -6.17
N ALA A 172 3.36 16.56 -7.07
CA ALA A 172 3.15 16.83 -8.48
C ALA A 172 2.31 15.73 -9.14
N ALA A 173 1.38 16.13 -10.01
CA ALA A 173 0.59 15.21 -10.82
C ALA A 173 1.48 14.36 -11.74
N LEU A 174 1.05 13.14 -12.04
CA LEU A 174 1.76 12.25 -12.97
C LEU A 174 1.67 12.77 -14.40
N ALA A 175 2.81 12.77 -15.08
CA ALA A 175 2.88 13.07 -16.49
C ALA A 175 2.22 11.94 -17.30
N ALA A 176 1.61 12.28 -18.43
CA ALA A 176 0.92 11.29 -19.26
C ALA A 176 1.86 10.22 -19.84
N ASP A 177 3.14 10.54 -19.97
CA ASP A 177 4.23 9.72 -20.47
C ASP A 177 5.13 9.15 -19.36
N ASP A 178 4.69 9.18 -18.08
CA ASP A 178 5.43 8.56 -16.99
C ASP A 178 5.59 7.05 -17.25
N PRO A 179 6.83 6.51 -17.25
CA PRO A 179 7.12 5.13 -17.63
C PRO A 179 6.52 4.10 -16.67
N ARG A 180 5.99 4.52 -15.52
CA ARG A 180 5.29 3.66 -14.56
C ARG A 180 3.82 3.47 -14.93
N LEU A 181 3.29 4.21 -15.89
CA LEU A 181 1.90 4.11 -16.35
C LEU A 181 1.74 3.09 -17.48
N GLY A 182 0.49 2.72 -17.78
CA GLY A 182 0.13 1.80 -18.85
C GLY A 182 -0.33 0.42 -18.34
N ALA A 183 -0.30 -0.56 -19.24
CA ALA A 183 -0.78 -1.92 -19.00
C ALA A 183 0.36 -2.85 -18.57
N TRP A 184 0.45 -3.11 -17.27
CA TRP A 184 1.40 -4.04 -16.66
C TRP A 184 0.81 -5.44 -16.65
N HIS A 185 1.49 -6.42 -17.25
CA HIS A 185 0.96 -7.77 -17.43
C HIS A 185 1.84 -8.84 -16.78
N ASP A 186 1.22 -9.78 -16.07
CA ASP A 186 1.84 -11.04 -15.62
C ASP A 186 1.31 -12.19 -16.49
N ALA A 187 2.09 -12.55 -17.52
CA ALA A 187 1.75 -13.59 -18.49
C ALA A 187 1.60 -14.98 -17.88
N ARG A 188 2.18 -15.24 -16.70
CA ARG A 188 2.12 -16.57 -16.06
C ARG A 188 0.81 -16.76 -15.30
N ARG A 189 0.18 -15.67 -14.88
CA ARG A 189 -0.98 -15.69 -13.98
C ARG A 189 -2.23 -15.03 -14.55
N ASP A 190 -2.19 -14.62 -15.82
CA ASP A 190 -3.30 -13.97 -16.52
C ASP A 190 -3.88 -12.80 -15.72
N MET A 191 -2.98 -11.87 -15.36
CA MET A 191 -3.32 -10.65 -14.63
C MET A 191 -2.77 -9.45 -15.40
N THR A 192 -3.60 -8.42 -15.57
CA THR A 192 -3.20 -7.14 -16.17
C THR A 192 -3.64 -6.00 -15.26
N GLN A 193 -2.69 -5.18 -14.85
CA GLN A 193 -2.88 -3.95 -14.09
C GLN A 193 -2.75 -2.75 -15.03
N HIS A 194 -3.82 -1.99 -15.23
CA HIS A 194 -3.79 -0.76 -16.01
C HIS A 194 -3.69 0.45 -15.09
N LEU A 195 -2.73 1.35 -15.32
CA LEU A 195 -2.48 2.56 -14.53
C LEU A 195 -2.59 3.80 -15.41
N THR A 196 -3.43 4.76 -15.02
CA THR A 196 -3.69 5.99 -15.79
C THR A 196 -3.10 7.25 -15.13
N PRO A 197 -2.84 8.33 -15.90
CA PRO A 197 -2.23 9.56 -15.38
C PRO A 197 -3.07 10.27 -14.31
N ASP A 198 -4.41 10.11 -14.33
CA ASP A 198 -5.32 10.67 -13.32
C ASP A 198 -5.35 9.87 -12.00
N GLY A 199 -4.42 8.92 -11.86
CA GLY A 199 -4.23 8.15 -10.63
C GLY A 199 -5.26 7.05 -10.44
N ARG A 200 -5.90 6.57 -11.51
CA ARG A 200 -6.86 5.45 -11.45
C ARG A 200 -6.19 4.16 -11.91
N TYR A 201 -6.62 3.06 -11.32
CA TYR A 201 -6.22 1.75 -11.78
C TYR A 201 -7.42 0.85 -12.08
N SER A 202 -7.21 -0.12 -12.96
CA SER A 202 -8.04 -1.31 -13.03
C SER A 202 -7.19 -2.58 -13.14
N GLU A 203 -7.64 -3.66 -12.53
CA GLU A 203 -7.04 -4.99 -12.59
C GLU A 203 -7.99 -5.92 -13.35
N THR A 204 -7.48 -6.57 -14.39
CA THR A 204 -8.12 -7.74 -14.99
C THR A 204 -7.40 -8.98 -14.48
N ARG A 205 -8.15 -9.96 -13.97
CA ARG A 205 -7.56 -11.17 -13.38
C ARG A 205 -8.39 -12.40 -13.66
N GLY A 206 -7.75 -13.44 -14.21
CA GLY A 206 -8.39 -14.72 -14.48
C GLY A 206 -9.63 -14.59 -15.37
N GLY A 207 -9.53 -13.76 -16.41
CA GLY A 207 -10.63 -13.44 -17.33
C GLY A 207 -11.72 -12.50 -16.79
N VAL A 208 -11.66 -12.06 -15.52
CA VAL A 208 -12.58 -11.07 -14.98
C VAL A 208 -12.01 -9.68 -15.20
N ARG A 209 -12.63 -8.92 -16.11
CA ARG A 209 -12.30 -7.52 -16.39
C ARG A 209 -12.70 -6.64 -15.21
N ASP A 210 -11.84 -5.68 -14.88
CA ASP A 210 -12.05 -4.71 -13.79
C ASP A 210 -12.42 -5.40 -12.47
N ALA A 211 -11.75 -6.55 -12.20
CA ALA A 211 -11.90 -7.34 -10.98
C ALA A 211 -11.59 -6.51 -9.72
N TYR A 212 -10.64 -5.57 -9.84
CA TYR A 212 -10.36 -4.54 -8.87
C TYR A 212 -10.19 -3.20 -9.57
N THR A 213 -10.63 -2.12 -8.94
CA THR A 213 -10.46 -0.76 -9.43
C THR A 213 -10.22 0.17 -8.26
N GLY A 214 -9.51 1.25 -8.50
CA GLY A 214 -9.31 2.21 -7.43
C GLY A 214 -8.40 3.35 -7.82
N SER A 215 -7.78 3.92 -6.79
CA SER A 215 -6.84 5.02 -6.90
C SER A 215 -5.42 4.58 -6.52
N PHE A 216 -4.41 5.24 -7.05
CA PHE A 216 -3.02 4.99 -6.67
C PHE A 216 -2.19 6.28 -6.52
N TRP A 217 -1.07 6.13 -5.81
CA TRP A 217 -0.05 7.15 -5.57
C TRP A 217 1.33 6.57 -5.79
N LEU A 218 2.28 7.40 -6.24
CA LEU A 218 3.66 7.00 -6.47
C LEU A 218 4.61 7.76 -5.53
N ASP A 219 5.53 7.03 -4.91
CA ASP A 219 6.54 7.56 -4.01
C ASP A 219 7.87 6.89 -4.34
N GLY A 220 8.67 7.53 -5.21
CA GLY A 220 9.82 6.89 -5.82
C GLY A 220 9.41 5.62 -6.57
N ASP A 221 9.97 4.49 -6.15
CA ASP A 221 9.66 3.17 -6.69
C ASP A 221 8.48 2.49 -5.96
N ARG A 222 7.87 3.12 -4.95
CA ARG A 222 6.69 2.57 -4.27
C ARG A 222 5.42 3.00 -4.97
N ILE A 223 4.47 2.07 -5.02
CA ILE A 223 3.09 2.35 -5.40
C ILE A 223 2.17 1.93 -4.26
N THR A 224 1.27 2.85 -3.91
CA THR A 224 0.23 2.62 -2.90
C THR A 224 -1.12 2.68 -3.59
N TYR A 225 -1.99 1.72 -3.31
CA TYR A 225 -3.33 1.60 -3.87
C TYR A 225 -4.39 1.78 -2.79
N LEU A 226 -5.49 2.45 -3.14
CA LEU A 226 -6.76 2.40 -2.40
C LEU A 226 -7.82 1.87 -3.36
N ASP A 227 -8.27 0.64 -3.13
CA ASP A 227 -9.35 0.01 -3.89
C ASP A 227 -10.70 0.69 -3.60
N ASP A 228 -11.57 0.78 -4.61
CA ASP A 228 -12.89 1.39 -4.50
C ASP A 228 -13.81 0.61 -3.53
N THR A 229 -13.50 -0.67 -3.23
CA THR A 229 -14.17 -1.47 -2.19
C THR A 229 -13.68 -1.18 -0.78
N GLY A 230 -12.63 -0.35 -0.62
CA GLY A 230 -12.23 0.20 0.67
C GLY A 230 -11.07 -0.52 1.36
N PHE A 231 -10.03 -0.93 0.62
CA PHE A 231 -8.80 -1.45 1.22
C PHE A 231 -7.54 -0.84 0.59
N TRP A 232 -6.49 -0.73 1.41
CA TRP A 232 -5.16 -0.31 1.00
C TRP A 232 -4.30 -1.51 0.62
N ALA A 233 -3.54 -1.38 -0.46
CA ALA A 233 -2.56 -2.36 -0.88
C ALA A 233 -1.28 -1.70 -1.40
N PHE A 234 -0.19 -2.45 -1.45
CA PHE A 234 1.15 -1.89 -1.67
C PHE A 234 1.91 -2.68 -2.74
N GLY A 235 2.75 -1.98 -3.50
CA GLY A 235 3.62 -2.57 -4.51
C GLY A 235 4.92 -1.79 -4.67
N GLN A 236 5.79 -2.31 -5.53
CA GLN A 236 7.09 -1.73 -5.79
C GLN A 236 7.51 -1.94 -7.24
N TYR A 237 8.04 -0.90 -7.86
CA TYR A 237 8.82 -1.00 -9.09
C TYR A 237 10.24 -1.42 -8.75
N HIS A 238 10.78 -2.37 -9.48
CA HIS A 238 12.16 -2.80 -9.31
C HIS A 238 12.71 -3.29 -10.64
N ALA A 239 13.84 -2.73 -11.08
CA ALA A 239 14.50 -3.09 -12.34
C ALA A 239 13.53 -3.13 -13.56
N GLY A 240 12.64 -2.14 -13.66
CA GLY A 240 11.66 -2.03 -14.76
C GLY A 240 10.47 -2.99 -14.68
N VAL A 241 10.25 -3.62 -13.52
CA VAL A 241 9.17 -4.58 -13.26
C VAL A 241 8.29 -4.06 -12.14
N LEU A 242 6.97 -4.17 -12.27
CA LEU A 242 6.03 -3.88 -11.19
C LEU A 242 5.77 -5.16 -10.39
N HIS A 243 5.99 -5.09 -9.09
CA HIS A 243 5.75 -6.16 -8.14
C HIS A 243 4.60 -5.77 -7.22
N HIS A 244 3.54 -6.58 -7.20
CA HIS A 244 2.36 -6.32 -6.37
C HIS A 244 1.58 -7.61 -6.12
N ALA A 245 1.10 -7.85 -4.89
CA ALA A 245 0.24 -8.99 -4.55
C ALA A 245 0.79 -10.38 -5.00
N GLY A 246 2.12 -10.53 -5.02
CA GLY A 246 2.79 -11.74 -5.52
C GLY A 246 2.78 -11.91 -7.05
N PHE A 247 2.34 -10.91 -7.80
CA PHE A 247 2.51 -10.82 -9.26
C PHE A 247 3.84 -10.15 -9.61
N VAL A 248 4.33 -10.49 -10.81
CA VAL A 248 5.54 -9.93 -11.42
C VAL A 248 5.16 -9.42 -12.80
N LEU A 249 4.91 -8.12 -12.89
CA LEU A 249 4.25 -7.51 -14.03
C LEU A 249 5.23 -6.72 -14.87
N ARG A 250 5.07 -6.79 -16.19
CA ARG A 250 5.92 -6.10 -17.16
C ARG A 250 5.06 -5.31 -18.13
N LEU A 251 5.57 -4.16 -18.58
CA LEU A 251 5.03 -3.52 -19.76
C LEU A 251 5.34 -4.39 -21.00
N PRO A 252 4.42 -4.44 -21.97
CA PRO A 252 4.60 -5.17 -23.23
C PRO A 252 5.72 -4.62 -24.12
#